data_AF-A0A928E2J4-F1
#
_entry.id   AF-A0A928E2J4-F1
#
_cell.length_a   1.000
_cell.length_b   1.000
_cell.length_c   1.000
_cell.angle_alpha   90.00
_cell.angle_beta   90.00
_cell.angle_gamma   90.00
#
_symmetry.space_group_name_H-M   'P 1'
#
loop_
_entity.id
_entity.type
_entity.pdbx_description
1 polymer ?
#
loop_
_entity_poly.entity_id
_entity_poly.type
_entity_poly.pdbx_seq_one_letter_code
_entity_poly.pdbx_strand_id
1 'polypeptide(L)'
;MAHKQDSATSKQFANFTQYITNLFLNNFGKSYMTQERVRNRWRAECDYKPEAEQFLILKSKTYLRILDSRDSKSTNPHFLNALTNLMADYLSAYTMRAGGTRKSAKGKLKAALYTENPYIQNLLADQAQKRKEGHKRTPQIVAERRKHDAALVAKRARELHRQVMGEFAETSTYRKR
;
A
#
# COMPACT_ATOMS: atom_id res chain seq x y z
N MET A 1 -9.57 -15.37 -27.51
CA MET A 1 -8.32 -14.76 -27.02
C MET A 1 -8.63 -14.07 -25.69
N ALA A 2 -8.14 -14.60 -24.57
CA ALA A 2 -8.41 -14.02 -23.26
C ALA A 2 -7.63 -12.71 -23.11
N HIS A 3 -8.33 -11.59 -22.90
CA HIS A 3 -7.74 -10.32 -22.49
C HIS A 3 -6.99 -10.55 -21.17
N LYS A 4 -5.66 -10.64 -21.23
CA LYS A 4 -4.79 -10.56 -20.05
C LYS A 4 -5.08 -9.21 -19.41
N GLN A 5 -5.82 -9.19 -18.30
CA GLN A 5 -6.02 -7.97 -17.52
C GLN A 5 -4.64 -7.48 -17.07
N ASP A 6 -4.13 -6.44 -17.70
CA ASP A 6 -2.90 -5.78 -17.26
C ASP A 6 -3.10 -5.28 -15.83
N SER A 7 -2.31 -5.81 -14.90
CA SER A 7 -2.36 -5.40 -13.51
C SER A 7 -2.12 -3.90 -13.40
N ALA A 8 -2.74 -3.25 -12.40
CA ALA A 8 -2.58 -1.81 -12.18
C ALA A 8 -1.09 -1.40 -12.10
N THR A 9 -0.25 -2.26 -11.54
CA THR A 9 1.21 -2.07 -11.47
C THR A 9 1.85 -2.03 -12.86
N SER A 10 1.42 -2.89 -13.79
CA SER A 10 1.96 -2.93 -15.16
C SER A 10 1.61 -1.66 -15.93
N LYS A 11 0.37 -1.18 -15.80
CA LYS A 11 -0.07 0.09 -16.41
C LYS A 11 0.74 1.27 -15.88
N GLN A 12 0.90 1.35 -14.55
CA GLN A 12 1.66 2.45 -13.96
C GLN A 12 3.15 2.36 -14.28
N PHE A 13 3.70 1.16 -14.38
CA PHE A 13 5.06 0.96 -14.83
C PHE A 13 5.27 1.44 -16.27
N ALA A 14 4.33 1.18 -17.20
CA ALA A 14 4.41 1.71 -18.55
C ALA A 14 4.47 3.25 -18.55
N ASN A 15 3.59 3.91 -17.78
CA ASN A 15 3.59 5.37 -17.62
C ASN A 15 4.94 5.87 -17.06
N PHE A 16 5.47 5.20 -16.05
CA PHE A 16 6.78 5.52 -15.49
C PHE A 16 7.90 5.41 -16.53
N THR A 17 7.94 4.34 -17.33
CA THR A 17 9.00 4.15 -18.32
C THR A 17 9.02 5.27 -19.36
N GLN A 18 7.86 5.74 -19.80
CA GLN A 18 7.77 6.88 -20.72
C GLN A 18 8.26 8.17 -20.05
N TYR A 19 7.73 8.47 -18.86
CA TYR A 19 8.11 9.64 -18.06
C TYR A 19 9.62 9.73 -17.82
N ILE A 20 10.22 8.66 -17.30
CA ILE A 20 11.62 8.67 -16.90
C ILE A 20 12.56 8.70 -18.11
N THR A 21 12.16 8.05 -19.21
CA THR A 21 12.92 8.06 -20.46
C THR A 21 12.98 9.46 -21.05
N ASN A 22 11.84 10.15 -21.13
CA ASN A 22 11.78 11.50 -21.68
C ASN A 22 12.58 12.49 -20.82
N LEU A 23 12.47 12.39 -19.50
CA LEU A 23 13.29 13.21 -18.61
C LEU A 23 14.79 12.92 -18.78
N PHE A 24 15.19 11.65 -18.87
CA PHE A 24 16.59 11.31 -19.05
C PHE A 24 17.13 11.85 -20.38
N LEU A 25 16.42 11.60 -21.49
CA LEU A 25 16.88 12.03 -22.81
C LEU A 25 16.98 13.56 -22.91
N ASN A 26 16.06 14.30 -22.31
CA ASN A 26 16.10 15.77 -22.32
C ASN A 26 17.27 16.36 -21.51
N ASN A 27 17.78 15.66 -20.50
CA ASN A 27 18.84 16.18 -19.62
C ASN A 27 20.23 15.59 -19.94
N PHE A 28 20.28 14.33 -20.41
CA PHE A 28 21.52 13.56 -20.58
C PHE A 28 21.62 12.87 -21.94
N GLY A 29 20.53 12.80 -22.70
CA GLY A 29 20.53 12.23 -24.04
C GLY A 29 21.32 13.10 -25.00
N LYS A 30 21.86 12.46 -26.05
CA LYS A 30 22.41 13.19 -27.18
C LYS A 30 21.26 13.86 -27.94
N SER A 31 21.51 15.01 -28.57
CA SER A 31 20.48 15.82 -29.27
C SER A 31 19.65 15.04 -30.30
N TYR A 32 20.21 13.98 -30.87
CA TYR A 32 19.55 13.11 -31.86
C TYR A 32 18.80 11.91 -31.27
N MET A 33 18.83 11.71 -29.95
CA MET A 33 18.18 10.59 -29.28
C MET A 33 16.76 10.99 -28.89
N THR A 34 15.78 10.43 -29.58
CA THR A 34 14.36 10.56 -29.27
C THR A 34 13.80 9.26 -28.72
N GLN A 35 12.69 9.33 -27.98
CA GLN A 35 12.05 8.14 -27.43
C GLN A 35 11.70 7.10 -28.53
N GLU A 36 11.23 7.57 -29.69
CA GLU A 36 10.90 6.74 -30.85
C GLU A 36 12.09 6.01 -31.44
N ARG A 37 13.26 6.65 -31.43
CA ARG A 37 14.50 6.10 -31.98
C ARG A 37 15.09 5.03 -31.07
N VAL A 38 15.08 5.29 -29.76
CA VAL A 38 15.79 4.43 -28.81
C VAL A 38 14.89 3.34 -28.20
N ARG A 39 13.55 3.42 -28.34
CA ARG A 39 12.57 2.36 -27.97
C ARG A 39 12.95 1.51 -26.74
N ASN A 40 13.21 2.16 -25.60
CA ASN A 40 13.61 1.54 -24.32
C ASN A 40 15.02 0.91 -24.25
N ARG A 41 15.90 1.13 -25.22
CA ARG A 41 17.31 0.67 -25.22
C ARG A 41 18.30 1.70 -24.67
N TRP A 42 17.85 2.92 -24.39
CA TRP A 42 18.71 4.03 -23.97
C TRP A 42 19.56 3.69 -22.74
N ARG A 43 19.03 2.85 -21.85
CA ARG A 43 19.74 2.41 -20.62
C ARG A 43 21.00 1.60 -20.94
N ALA A 44 21.00 0.88 -22.06
CA ALA A 44 22.15 0.13 -22.53
C ALA A 44 23.05 0.97 -23.45
N GLU A 45 22.48 1.92 -24.19
CA GLU A 45 23.20 2.69 -25.23
C GLU A 45 23.87 3.97 -24.69
N CYS A 46 23.24 4.66 -23.73
CA CYS A 46 23.75 5.92 -23.20
C CYS A 46 24.87 5.69 -22.18
N ASP A 47 25.94 6.48 -22.31
CA ASP A 47 27.09 6.41 -21.41
C ASP A 47 26.70 6.69 -19.96
N TYR A 48 27.32 5.93 -19.07
CA TYR A 48 27.05 6.04 -17.65
C TYR A 48 27.64 7.34 -17.09
N LYS A 49 26.81 8.04 -16.32
CA LYS A 49 27.17 9.24 -15.56
C LYS A 49 26.59 9.13 -14.14
N PRO A 50 27.40 9.29 -13.08
CA PRO A 50 26.92 9.23 -11.70
C PRO A 50 25.80 10.23 -11.40
N GLU A 51 25.88 11.45 -11.95
CA GLU A 51 24.88 12.50 -11.75
C GLU A 51 23.55 12.12 -12.37
N ALA A 52 23.58 11.42 -13.51
CA ALA A 52 22.39 10.94 -14.17
C ALA A 52 21.73 9.78 -13.41
N GLU A 53 22.50 8.90 -12.76
CA GLU A 53 21.95 7.90 -11.83
C GLU A 53 21.24 8.57 -10.65
N GLN A 54 21.88 9.54 -10.00
CA GLN A 54 21.27 10.28 -8.89
C GLN A 54 19.98 10.99 -9.32
N PHE A 55 19.99 11.61 -10.51
CA PHE A 55 18.81 12.21 -11.11
C PHE A 55 17.68 11.20 -11.32
N LEU A 56 17.99 10.02 -11.89
CA LEU A 56 17.01 8.96 -12.13
C LEU A 56 16.39 8.47 -10.82
N ILE A 57 17.21 8.27 -9.78
CA ILE A 57 16.73 7.87 -8.45
C ILE A 57 15.80 8.96 -7.87
N LEU A 58 16.22 10.22 -7.91
CA LEU A 58 15.43 11.34 -7.40
C LEU A 58 14.08 11.45 -8.12
N LYS A 59 14.07 11.47 -9.46
CA LYS A 59 12.83 11.57 -10.24
C LYS A 59 11.93 10.35 -10.04
N SER A 60 12.50 9.16 -9.86
CA SER A 60 11.74 7.95 -9.53
C SER A 60 11.09 8.05 -8.15
N LYS A 61 11.79 8.56 -7.14
CA LYS A 61 11.22 8.84 -5.81
C LYS A 61 10.10 9.88 -5.89
N THR A 62 10.31 10.97 -6.63
CA THR A 62 9.28 11.99 -6.84
C THR A 62 8.06 11.42 -7.53
N TYR A 63 8.26 10.60 -8.57
CA TYR A 63 7.18 9.92 -9.30
C TYR A 63 6.30 9.10 -8.35
N LEU A 64 6.90 8.31 -7.44
CA LEU A 64 6.17 7.54 -6.44
C LEU A 64 5.34 8.41 -5.50
N ARG A 65 5.84 9.59 -5.12
CA ARG A 65 5.14 10.52 -4.22
C ARG A 65 3.94 11.20 -4.89
N ILE A 66 4.02 11.46 -6.20
CA ILE A 66 2.96 12.13 -6.97
C ILE A 66 1.97 11.15 -7.59
N LEU A 67 2.13 9.84 -7.39
CA LEU A 67 1.08 8.88 -7.69
C LEU A 67 -0.18 9.32 -6.94
N ASP A 68 -1.30 9.41 -7.66
CA ASP A 68 -2.52 10.04 -7.17
C ASP A 68 -2.89 9.50 -5.78
N SER A 69 -2.81 10.37 -4.77
CA SER A 69 -3.10 10.02 -3.38
C SER A 69 -4.58 9.67 -3.16
N ARG A 70 -5.45 9.98 -4.13
CA ARG A 70 -6.86 9.59 -4.14
C ARG A 70 -7.07 8.16 -4.63
N ASP A 71 -6.11 7.55 -5.32
CA ASP A 71 -6.16 6.13 -5.67
C ASP A 71 -5.68 5.28 -4.47
N SER A 72 -6.59 4.54 -3.85
CA SER A 72 -6.26 3.57 -2.79
C SER A 72 -5.13 2.59 -3.16
N LYS A 73 -4.87 2.35 -4.45
CA LYS A 73 -3.79 1.50 -4.93
C LYS A 73 -2.41 2.17 -4.81
N SER A 74 -2.32 3.50 -4.96
CA SER A 74 -1.05 4.23 -4.90
C SER A 74 -0.44 4.26 -3.50
N THR A 75 -1.25 4.05 -2.47
CA THR A 75 -0.83 3.98 -1.05
C THR A 75 -0.73 2.54 -0.53
N ASN A 76 -1.03 1.54 -1.38
CA ASN A 76 -0.94 0.13 -1.02
C ASN A 76 0.53 -0.34 -1.00
N PRO A 77 1.05 -0.88 0.11
CA PRO A 77 2.44 -1.33 0.21
C PRO A 77 2.85 -2.41 -0.78
N HIS A 78 1.95 -3.34 -1.11
CA HIS A 78 2.21 -4.42 -2.06
C HIS A 78 2.32 -3.87 -3.48
N PHE A 79 1.44 -2.94 -3.84
CA PHE A 79 1.51 -2.23 -5.11
C PHE A 79 2.82 -1.44 -5.24
N LEU A 80 3.18 -0.67 -4.21
CA LEU A 80 4.41 0.12 -4.19
C LEU A 80 5.67 -0.75 -4.25
N ASN A 81 5.70 -1.89 -3.55
CA ASN A 81 6.82 -2.84 -3.62
C ASN A 81 6.93 -3.45 -5.02
N ALA A 82 5.81 -3.85 -5.62
CA ALA A 82 5.79 -4.41 -6.96
C ALA A 82 6.25 -3.37 -8.01
N LEU A 83 5.75 -2.14 -7.91
CA LEU A 83 6.10 -1.06 -8.82
C LEU A 83 7.58 -0.67 -8.69
N THR A 84 8.08 -0.46 -7.46
CA THR A 84 9.49 -0.13 -7.23
C THR A 84 10.42 -1.25 -7.69
N ASN A 85 10.02 -2.52 -7.58
CA ASN A 85 10.79 -3.63 -8.10
C ASN A 85 10.88 -3.63 -9.64
N LEU A 86 9.80 -3.28 -10.34
CA LEU A 86 9.81 -3.11 -11.80
C LEU A 86 10.66 -1.90 -12.23
N MET A 87 10.52 -0.77 -11.52
CA MET A 87 11.35 0.43 -11.76
C MET A 87 12.83 0.15 -11.56
N ALA A 88 13.20 -0.52 -10.47
CA ALA A 88 14.57 -0.91 -10.16
C ALA A 88 15.11 -1.88 -11.21
N ASP A 89 14.33 -2.87 -11.64
CA ASP A 89 14.73 -3.78 -12.71
C ASP A 89 14.98 -3.05 -14.03
N TYR A 90 14.08 -2.12 -14.38
CA TYR A 90 14.21 -1.29 -15.56
C TYR A 90 15.51 -0.48 -15.54
N LEU A 91 15.73 0.29 -14.48
CA LEU A 91 16.89 1.19 -14.35
C LEU A 91 18.21 0.44 -14.13
N SER A 92 18.17 -0.80 -13.63
CA SER A 92 19.38 -1.60 -13.36
C SER A 92 20.27 -1.79 -14.59
N ALA A 93 19.70 -1.79 -15.79
CA ALA A 93 20.45 -1.89 -17.04
C ALA A 93 21.39 -0.69 -17.28
N TYR A 94 21.01 0.49 -16.77
CA TYR A 94 21.85 1.69 -16.83
C TYR A 94 22.84 1.74 -15.67
N THR A 95 22.38 1.52 -14.44
CA THR A 95 23.22 1.67 -13.24
C THR A 95 24.27 0.56 -13.09
N MET A 96 24.06 -0.63 -13.67
CA MET A 96 25.10 -1.66 -13.70
C MET A 96 26.37 -1.22 -14.44
N ARG A 97 26.27 -0.20 -15.31
CA ARG A 97 27.42 0.37 -16.02
C ARG A 97 28.37 1.13 -15.09
N ALA A 98 27.95 1.45 -13.86
CA ALA A 98 28.82 1.99 -12.81
C ALA A 98 29.89 1.00 -12.32
N GLY A 99 29.76 -0.28 -12.69
CA GLY A 99 30.57 -1.38 -12.19
C GLY A 99 29.73 -2.34 -11.34
N GLY A 100 29.76 -3.63 -11.71
CA GLY A 100 29.07 -4.70 -11.02
C GLY A 100 28.03 -5.43 -11.86
N THR A 101 27.21 -6.24 -11.21
CA THR A 101 26.19 -7.05 -11.87
C THR A 101 24.83 -6.36 -11.85
N ARG A 102 23.98 -6.67 -12.83
CA ARG A 102 22.57 -6.23 -12.87
C ARG A 102 21.82 -6.54 -11.56
N LYS A 103 22.12 -7.69 -10.94
CA LYS A 103 21.52 -8.09 -9.67
C LYS A 103 21.89 -7.14 -8.52
N SER A 104 23.17 -6.77 -8.42
CA SER A 104 23.64 -5.80 -7.41
C SER A 104 23.04 -4.42 -7.65
N ALA A 105 23.07 -3.94 -8.89
CA ALA A 105 22.50 -2.66 -9.30
C ALA A 105 21.00 -2.57 -9.00
N LYS A 106 20.24 -3.61 -9.33
CA LYS A 106 18.81 -3.73 -8.98
C LYS A 106 18.59 -3.72 -7.47
N GLY A 107 19.44 -4.42 -6.71
CA GLY A 107 19.36 -4.45 -5.24
C GLY A 107 19.51 -3.06 -4.63
N LYS A 108 20.55 -2.32 -5.05
CA LYS A 108 20.79 -0.93 -4.62
C LYS A 108 19.63 0.00 -4.99
N LEU A 109 19.16 -0.08 -6.23
CA LEU A 109 18.01 0.71 -6.70
C LEU A 109 16.74 0.39 -5.91
N LYS A 110 16.48 -0.89 -5.62
CA LYS A 110 15.31 -1.28 -4.83
C LYS A 110 15.40 -0.77 -3.40
N ALA A 111 16.57 -0.84 -2.78
CA ALA A 111 16.80 -0.26 -1.46
C ALA A 111 16.51 1.24 -1.47
N ALA A 112 17.11 1.98 -2.42
CA ALA A 112 16.89 3.42 -2.56
C ALA A 112 15.43 3.80 -2.81
N LEU A 113 14.72 3.06 -3.68
CA LEU A 113 13.35 3.40 -4.11
C LEU A 113 12.26 2.95 -3.13
N TYR A 114 12.51 1.91 -2.32
CA TYR A 114 11.52 1.33 -1.43
C TYR A 114 11.93 1.40 0.05
N THR A 115 13.01 0.71 0.43
CA THR A 115 13.43 0.56 1.83
C THR A 115 13.87 1.89 2.45
N GLU A 116 14.66 2.67 1.72
CA GLU A 116 15.22 3.95 2.16
C GLU A 116 14.37 5.15 1.75
N ASN A 117 13.21 4.92 1.11
CA ASN A 117 12.35 5.99 0.64
C ASN A 117 11.48 6.53 1.78
N PRO A 118 11.71 7.77 2.27
CA PRO A 118 11.01 8.29 3.45
C PRO A 118 9.50 8.32 3.28
N TYR A 119 9.02 8.59 2.06
CA TYR A 119 7.58 8.61 1.77
C TYR A 119 6.93 7.25 2.03
N ILE A 120 7.54 6.17 1.53
CA ILE A 120 7.02 4.81 1.71
C ILE A 120 7.15 4.38 3.17
N GLN A 121 8.26 4.71 3.84
CA GLN A 121 8.43 4.37 5.25
C GLN A 121 7.41 5.07 6.15
N ASN A 122 7.10 6.34 5.90
CA ASN A 122 6.05 7.05 6.62
C ASN A 122 4.67 6.43 6.39
N LEU A 123 4.34 6.06 5.14
CA LEU A 123 3.08 5.35 4.85
C LEU A 123 2.96 4.01 5.61
N LEU A 124 4.06 3.25 5.67
CA LEU A 124 4.09 1.99 6.40
C LEU A 124 3.92 2.20 7.91
N ALA A 125 4.57 3.23 8.45
CA ALA A 125 4.45 3.62 9.86
C ALA A 125 3.01 4.03 10.21
N ASP A 126 2.39 4.86 9.39
CA ASP A 126 0.99 5.29 9.56
C ASP A 126 0.03 4.10 9.53
N GLN A 127 0.23 3.16 8.60
CA GLN A 127 -0.57 1.94 8.53
C GLN A 127 -0.34 1.02 9.72
N ALA A 128 0.89 0.92 10.23
CA ALA A 128 1.19 0.17 11.45
C ALA A 128 0.54 0.81 12.68
N GLN A 129 0.54 2.15 12.76
CA GLN A 129 -0.12 2.88 13.84
C GLN A 129 -1.64 2.69 13.80
N LYS A 130 -2.29 2.85 12.64
CA LYS A 130 -3.73 2.59 12.48
C LYS A 130 -4.13 1.17 12.86
N ARG A 131 -3.29 0.17 12.54
CA ARG A 131 -3.50 -1.22 12.97
C ARG A 131 -3.42 -1.36 14.49
N LYS A 132 -2.45 -0.73 15.14
CA LYS A 132 -2.32 -0.71 16.61
C LYS A 132 -3.53 -0.04 17.27
N GLU A 133 -4.01 1.08 16.73
CA GLU A 133 -5.20 1.78 17.23
C GLU A 133 -6.47 0.96 17.06
N GLY A 134 -6.66 0.33 15.89
CA GLY A 134 -7.78 -0.59 15.65
C GLY A 134 -7.80 -1.75 16.65
N HIS A 135 -6.63 -2.33 16.91
CA HIS A 135 -6.49 -3.42 17.88
C HIS A 135 -6.75 -3.01 19.33
N LYS A 136 -6.56 -1.72 19.68
CA LYS A 136 -6.96 -1.18 21.00
C LYS A 136 -8.48 -0.97 21.13
N ARG A 137 -9.15 -0.63 20.02
CA ARG A 137 -10.60 -0.40 19.98
C ARG A 137 -11.40 -1.70 20.02
N THR A 138 -10.91 -2.81 19.43
CA THR A 138 -11.65 -4.08 19.39
C THR A 138 -11.97 -4.66 20.78
N PRO A 139 -11.03 -4.72 21.75
CA PRO A 139 -11.31 -5.16 23.11
C PRO A 139 -12.33 -4.29 23.83
N GLN A 140 -12.28 -2.96 23.63
CA GLN A 140 -13.23 -2.02 24.23
C GLN A 140 -14.65 -2.25 23.68
N ILE A 141 -14.79 -2.36 22.36
CA ILE A 141 -16.08 -2.64 21.70
C ILE A 141 -16.64 -4.01 22.14
N VAL A 142 -15.79 -5.03 22.27
CA VAL A 142 -16.20 -6.36 22.74
C VAL A 142 -16.62 -6.30 24.22
N ALA A 143 -15.91 -5.56 25.06
CA ALA A 143 -16.26 -5.39 26.47
C ALA A 143 -17.59 -4.62 26.64
N GLU A 144 -17.81 -3.57 25.85
CA GLU A 144 -19.06 -2.81 25.84
C GLU A 144 -20.25 -3.66 25.36
N ARG A 145 -20.07 -4.44 24.29
CA ARG A 145 -21.10 -5.39 23.83
C ARG A 145 -21.44 -6.42 24.90
N ARG A 146 -20.43 -7.01 25.55
CA ARG A 146 -20.65 -7.96 26.66
C ARG A 146 -21.43 -7.34 27.82
N LYS A 147 -21.14 -6.08 28.18
CA LYS A 147 -21.90 -5.36 29.22
C LYS A 147 -23.36 -5.13 28.82
N HIS A 148 -23.59 -4.71 27.58
CA HIS A 148 -24.92 -4.50 27.04
C HIS A 148 -25.73 -5.80 27.01
N ASP A 149 -25.14 -6.89 26.52
CA ASP A 149 -25.78 -8.21 26.46
C ASP A 149 -26.10 -8.74 27.86
N ALA A 150 -25.18 -8.58 28.82
CA ALA A 150 -25.43 -8.94 30.22
C ALA A 150 -26.57 -8.12 30.84
N ALA A 151 -26.67 -6.83 30.54
CA ALA A 151 -27.76 -5.97 31.01
C ALA A 151 -29.12 -6.39 30.43
N LEU A 152 -29.16 -6.78 29.15
CA LEU A 152 -30.37 -7.32 28.50
C LEU A 152 -30.83 -8.64 29.15
N VAL A 153 -29.90 -9.57 29.39
CA VAL A 153 -30.19 -10.84 30.07
C VAL A 153 -30.73 -10.58 31.47
N ALA A 154 -30.10 -9.70 32.24
CA ALA A 154 -30.54 -9.35 33.59
C ALA A 154 -31.95 -8.71 33.60
N LYS A 155 -32.25 -7.84 32.63
CA LYS A 155 -33.59 -7.24 32.49
C LYS A 155 -34.64 -8.32 32.22
N ARG A 156 -34.38 -9.22 31.27
CA ARG A 156 -35.28 -10.32 30.92
C ARG A 156 -35.51 -11.27 32.10
N ALA A 157 -34.47 -11.57 32.89
CA ALA A 157 -34.60 -12.39 34.08
C ALA A 157 -35.49 -11.75 35.16
N ARG A 158 -35.41 -10.42 35.35
CA ARG A 158 -36.28 -9.69 36.29
C ARG A 158 -37.74 -9.67 35.83
N GLU A 159 -37.98 -9.49 34.53
CA GLU A 159 -39.33 -9.55 33.96
C GLU A 159 -39.95 -10.93 34.13
N LEU A 160 -39.19 -11.99 33.84
CA LEU A 160 -39.62 -13.37 34.05
C LEU A 160 -39.94 -13.65 35.53
N HIS A 161 -39.05 -13.22 36.44
CA HIS A 161 -39.28 -13.38 37.88
C HIS A 161 -40.56 -12.66 38.35
N ARG A 162 -40.82 -11.45 37.84
CA ARG A 162 -42.05 -10.70 38.13
C ARG A 162 -43.30 -11.44 37.62
N GLN A 163 -43.26 -11.98 36.40
CA GLN A 163 -44.36 -12.79 35.85
C GLN A 163 -44.65 -14.00 36.72
N VAL A 164 -43.62 -14.78 37.03
CA VAL A 164 -43.74 -15.99 37.86
C VAL A 164 -44.33 -15.65 39.24
N MET A 165 -43.84 -14.61 39.91
CA MET A 165 -44.36 -14.20 41.22
C MET A 165 -45.81 -13.67 41.15
N GLY A 166 -46.19 -13.03 40.04
CA GLY A 166 -47.58 -12.63 39.77
C GLY A 166 -48.51 -13.84 39.62
N GLU A 167 -48.13 -14.81 38.80
CA GLU A 167 -48.88 -16.06 38.60
C GLU A 167 -49.03 -16.88 39.90
N PHE A 168 -47.99 -16.91 40.75
CA PHE A 168 -48.06 -17.53 42.08
C PHE A 168 -49.01 -16.78 43.04
N ALA A 169 -49.05 -15.46 42.98
CA ALA A 169 -49.97 -14.67 43.81
C ALA A 169 -51.43 -14.89 43.39
N GLU A 170 -51.71 -14.92 42.08
CA GLU A 170 -53.04 -15.20 41.52
C GLU A 170 -53.53 -16.62 41.84
N THR A 171 -52.66 -17.63 41.74
CA THR A 171 -53.02 -19.01 42.13
C THR A 171 -53.23 -19.19 43.64
N SER A 172 -52.52 -18.43 44.49
CA SER A 172 -52.70 -18.46 45.95
C SER A 172 -54.03 -17.87 46.43
N THR A 173 -54.57 -16.92 45.68
CA THR A 173 -55.86 -16.26 45.97
C THR A 173 -57.04 -17.10 45.50
N TYR A 174 -56.88 -17.88 44.44
CA TYR A 174 -57.90 -18.84 43.98
C TYR A 174 -58.13 -20.02 44.93
N ARG A 175 -57.12 -20.40 45.74
CA ARG A 175 -57.22 -21.54 46.67
C ARG A 175 -57.87 -21.19 48.03
N LYS A 176 -58.23 -19.93 48.25
CA LYS A 176 -58.85 -19.41 49.49
C LYS A 176 -60.33 -19.01 49.32
N ARG A 177 -60.96 -19.37 48.20
CA ARG A 177 -62.41 -19.25 48.02
C ARG A 177 -63.09 -20.60 48.18
#